data_AF-A0A7V2EKC3-F1
#
_entry.id   AF-A0A7V2EKC3-F1
#
_cell.length_a   1.000
_cell.length_b   1.000
_cell.length_c   1.000
_cell.angle_alpha   90.00
_cell.angle_beta   90.00
_cell.angle_gamma   90.00
#
_symmetry.space_group_name_H-M   'P 1'
#
loop_
_entity.id
_entity.type
_entity.pdbx_description
1 polymer ?
#
loop_
_entity_poly.entity_id
_entity_poly.type
_entity_poly.pdbx_seq_one_letter_code
_entity_poly.pdbx_strand_id
1 'polypeptide(L)' 'MQEEESKKPALGHGIYHPGGRPMKVFRDAEGCLWLCDKGIDPNKEFAQQGCWRCRDLAFTRND' A
#
# COMPACT_ATOMS: atom_id res chain seq x y z
N MET A 1 -30.71 33.16 1.63
CA MET A 1 -29.68 32.37 0.93
C MET A 1 -28.34 32.93 1.36
N GLN A 2 -27.61 32.23 2.21
CA GLN A 2 -26.24 32.58 2.55
C GLN A 2 -25.35 31.57 1.85
N GLU A 3 -24.47 32.07 0.97
CA GLU A 3 -23.51 31.29 0.21
C GLU A 3 -22.48 30.67 1.17
N GLU A 4 -22.43 29.35 1.23
CA GLU A 4 -21.34 28.64 1.91
C GLU A 4 -20.05 28.86 1.11
N GLU A 5 -19.21 29.75 1.63
CA GLU A 5 -17.85 29.97 1.16
C GLU A 5 -17.06 28.65 1.27
N SER A 6 -16.73 28.07 0.11
CA SER A 6 -15.90 26.88 -0.03
C SER A 6 -14.49 27.16 0.51
N LYS A 7 -14.29 26.98 1.81
CA LYS A 7 -12.97 27.07 2.43
C LYS A 7 -12.14 25.87 2.02
N LYS A 8 -11.20 26.09 1.09
CA LYS A 8 -10.15 25.14 0.77
C LYS A 8 -9.43 24.77 2.08
N PRO A 9 -9.28 23.47 2.41
CA PRO A 9 -8.65 23.08 3.66
C PRO A 9 -7.22 23.61 3.68
N ALA A 10 -6.84 24.29 4.77
CA ALA A 10 -5.46 24.71 5.01
C ALA A 10 -4.62 23.45 5.31
N LEU A 11 -3.93 22.94 4.30
CA LEU A 11 -2.95 21.87 4.49
C LEU A 11 -1.80 22.44 5.31
N GLY A 12 -1.53 21.87 6.49
CA GLY A 12 -0.45 22.33 7.37
C GLY A 12 0.93 22.28 6.70
N HIS A 13 1.89 23.02 7.27
CA HIS A 13 3.29 23.04 6.82
C HIS A 13 4.03 21.75 7.25
N GLY A 14 3.63 20.60 6.70
CA GLY A 14 4.32 19.32 6.88
C GLY A 14 5.38 19.12 5.80
N ILE A 15 6.53 18.55 6.16
CA ILE A 15 7.47 18.02 5.18
C ILE A 15 6.90 16.69 4.66
N TYR A 16 6.73 16.58 3.34
CA TYR A 16 6.36 15.32 2.72
C TYR A 16 7.52 14.33 2.89
N HIS A 17 7.28 13.32 3.74
CA HIS A 17 8.15 12.14 3.81
C HIS A 17 7.54 11.08 2.89
N PRO A 18 8.18 10.74 1.76
CA PRO A 18 7.73 9.59 0.98
C PRO A 18 7.77 8.36 1.88
N GLY A 19 6.73 7.52 1.80
CA GLY A 19 6.66 6.29 2.57
C GLY A 19 7.95 5.49 2.34
N GLY A 20 8.69 5.20 3.42
CA GLY A 20 10.05 4.66 3.33
C GLY A 20 10.14 3.32 2.59
N ARG A 21 9.01 2.60 2.49
CA ARG A 21 8.86 1.35 1.73
C ARG A 21 7.51 1.34 1.02
N PRO A 22 7.43 1.77 -0.25
CA PRO A 22 6.19 1.65 -1.02
C PRO A 22 5.90 0.17 -1.24
N MET A 23 4.79 -0.31 -0.71
CA MET A 23 4.38 -1.72 -0.80
C MET A 23 3.23 -1.91 -1.81
N LYS A 24 3.14 -3.11 -2.37
CA LYS A 24 2.08 -3.54 -3.28
C LYS A 24 1.63 -4.95 -2.92
N VAL A 25 0.33 -5.20 -3.10
CA VAL A 25 -0.26 -6.53 -2.94
C VAL A 25 -0.26 -7.26 -4.28
N PHE A 26 0.26 -8.48 -4.29
CA PHE A 26 0.25 -9.41 -5.42
C PHE A 26 -0.63 -10.61 -5.08
N ARG A 27 -1.14 -11.29 -6.11
CA ARG A 27 -1.90 -12.53 -5.97
C ARG A 27 -1.17 -13.62 -6.75
N ASP A 28 -0.88 -14.73 -6.09
CA ASP A 28 -0.27 -15.88 -6.75
C ASP A 28 -1.31 -16.75 -7.48
N ALA A 29 -0.84 -17.80 -8.15
CA ALA A 29 -1.67 -18.75 -8.89
C ALA A 29 -2.62 -19.56 -7.99
N GLU A 30 -2.28 -19.75 -6.72
CA GLU A 30 -3.13 -20.41 -5.73
C GLU A 30 -4.19 -19.46 -5.15
N GLY A 31 -4.18 -18.20 -5.57
CA GLY A 31 -5.09 -17.16 -5.11
C GLY A 31 -4.70 -16.52 -3.77
N CYS A 32 -3.51 -16.83 -3.24
CA CYS A 32 -3.00 -16.25 -2.00
C CYS A 32 -2.44 -14.84 -2.23
N LEU A 33 -2.61 -13.96 -1.25
CA LEU A 33 -2.13 -12.58 -1.30
C LEU A 33 -0.74 -12.46 -0.71
N TRP A 34 0.07 -11.63 -1.34
CA TRP A 34 1.45 -11.34 -0.95
C TRP A 34 1.65 -9.83 -0.84
N LEU A 35 2.10 -9.37 0.31
CA LEU A 35 2.51 -7.98 0.52
C LEU A 35 4.02 -7.87 0.27
N CYS A 36 4.39 -7.14 -0.78
CA CYS A 36 5.78 -6.99 -1.20
C CYS A 36 6.17 -5.52 -1.32
N ASP A 37 7.48 -5.23 -1.33
CA ASP A 37 7.96 -3.94 -1.82
C ASP A 37 7.61 -3.76 -3.32
N LYS A 38 7.42 -2.51 -3.74
CA LYS A 38 7.04 -2.16 -5.12
C LYS A 38 8.09 -2.59 -6.17
N GLY A 39 9.34 -2.80 -5.76
CA GLY A 39 10.48 -3.08 -6.64
C GLY A 39 10.78 -4.56 -6.91
N ILE A 40 9.95 -5.49 -6.43
CA ILE A 40 10.14 -6.93 -6.65
C ILE A 40 9.85 -7.35 -8.10
N ASP A 41 10.43 -8.47 -8.53
CA ASP A 41 10.15 -9.12 -9.81
C ASP A 41 8.94 -10.07 -9.67
N PRO A 42 7.80 -9.79 -10.31
CA PRO A 42 6.60 -10.60 -10.18
C PRO A 42 6.69 -11.97 -10.86
N ASN A 43 7.74 -12.22 -11.65
CA ASN A 43 7.96 -13.51 -12.30
C ASN A 43 8.86 -14.45 -11.48
N LYS A 44 9.31 -14.00 -10.30
CA LYS A 44 10.10 -14.79 -9.36
C LYS A 44 9.28 -15.10 -8.12
N GLU A 45 9.72 -16.13 -7.39
CA GLU A 45 9.11 -16.54 -6.14
C GLU A 45 9.07 -15.39 -5.11
N PHE A 46 7.87 -15.05 -4.64
CA PHE A 46 7.65 -13.94 -3.70
C PHE A 46 8.33 -14.16 -2.34
N ALA A 47 8.34 -15.41 -1.85
CA ALA A 47 8.98 -15.76 -0.59
C ALA A 47 10.48 -15.43 -0.57
N GLN A 48 11.17 -15.62 -1.70
CA GLN A 48 12.61 -15.34 -1.83
C GLN A 48 12.92 -13.85 -1.89
N GLN A 49 11.90 -13.01 -2.11
CA GLN A 49 12.02 -11.56 -2.25
C GLN A 49 11.57 -10.83 -0.97
N GLY A 50 11.39 -11.55 0.14
CA GLY A 50 11.00 -10.98 1.43
C GLY A 50 9.56 -10.51 1.50
N CYS A 51 8.69 -11.00 0.62
CA CYS A 51 7.26 -10.72 0.68
C CYS A 51 6.57 -11.47 1.83
N TRP A 52 5.54 -10.85 2.41
CA TRP A 52 4.71 -11.49 3.43
C TRP A 52 3.49 -12.15 2.82
N ARG A 53 3.29 -13.43 3.14
CA ARG A 53 2.15 -14.22 2.69
C ARG A 53 0.97 -14.03 3.65
N CYS A 54 -0.23 -13.78 3.12
CA CYS A 54 -1.42 -13.46 3.93
C CYS A 54 -1.86 -14.60 4.87
N ARG A 55 -1.44 -15.84 4.58
CA ARG A 55 -1.73 -17.01 5.44
C ARG A 55 -0.82 -17.10 6.66
N ASP A 56 0.38 -16.52 6.57
CA ASP A 56 1.37 -16.54 7.66
C ASP A 56 1.21 -15.31 8.56
N LEU A 57 0.82 -14.18 7.96
CA LEU A 57 0.49 -12.94 8.65
C LEU A 57 -0.72 -12.29 7.97
N ALA A 58 -1.83 -12.15 8.70
CA ALA A 58 -2.99 -11.46 8.17
C ALA A 58 -2.68 -9.97 7.97
N PHE A 59 -2.85 -9.48 6.74
CA PHE A 59 -2.88 -8.07 6.43
C PHE A 59 -4.18 -7.78 5.68
N THR A 60 -4.87 -6.73 6.09
CA THR A 60 -6.04 -6.24 5.37
C THR A 60 -5.62 -5.05 4.52
N ARG A 61 -6.19 -4.95 3.32
CA ARG A 61 -6.33 -3.62 2.72
C ARG A 61 -7.44 -2.93 3.53
N ASN A 62 -7.29 -1.64 3.79
CA ASN A 62 -8.33 -0.86 4.44
C ASN A 62 -9.37 -0.49 3.37
N ASP A 63 -10.00 -1.50 2.76
CA ASP A 63 -10.98 -1.36 1.68
C ASP A 63 -12.36 -0.92 2.18
#